data_AF-A0A956DF66-F1
#
_entry.id   AF-A0A956DF66-F1
#
_cell.length_a   1.000
_cell.length_b   1.000
_cell.length_c   1.000
_cell.angle_alpha   90.00
_cell.angle_beta   90.00
_cell.angle_gamma   90.00
#
_symmetry.space_group_name_H-M   'P 1'
#
loop_
_entity.id
_entity.type
_entity.pdbx_description
1 polymer ?
#
loop_
_entity_poly.entity_id
_entity_poly.type
_entity_poly.pdbx_seq_one_letter_code
_entity_poly.pdbx_strand_id
1 'polypeptide(L)'
;MRWILSLALLSGLALGCGDDDGPAGPVDGGGTRDSGARTDGGGGGTDSGTPDDDGGGVEEDGGGVEMDAGGGGSCPDLAPTESAAVIISQINLATREVELFNPRSEAITFEMEQFCQRPLYGRVTATGAATLGPGEYGVYTMPSGWLGTGTTGSGELAIYADSSFSSTGSIIDFVCWGTVPGNTRKSFAEGAGIWEGDCAPAPTAGAIVRRVSTAGDGASSYDTTAAYAATSCD
;
A
#
# COMPACT_ATOMS: atom_id res chain seq x y z
N MET A 1 15.25 6.08 -53.50
CA MET A 1 15.05 5.68 -52.09
C MET A 1 13.68 6.16 -51.65
N ARG A 2 12.70 5.25 -51.58
CA ARG A 2 11.34 5.55 -51.10
C ARG A 2 11.27 5.22 -49.61
N TRP A 3 11.04 6.24 -48.79
CA TRP A 3 10.75 6.09 -47.37
C TRP A 3 9.29 5.69 -47.21
N ILE A 4 9.03 4.52 -46.64
CA ILE A 4 7.69 4.08 -46.26
C ILE A 4 7.48 4.52 -44.81
N LEU A 5 6.66 5.56 -44.64
CA LEU A 5 6.19 6.02 -43.33
C LEU A 5 5.00 5.13 -42.93
N SER A 6 5.24 4.09 -42.14
CA SER A 6 4.16 3.28 -41.56
C SER A 6 3.62 3.98 -40.33
N LEU A 7 2.54 4.74 -40.52
CA LEU A 7 1.73 5.32 -39.45
C LEU A 7 0.79 4.24 -38.91
N ALA A 8 1.17 3.58 -37.81
CA ALA A 8 0.27 2.69 -37.09
C ALA A 8 -0.64 3.53 -36.19
N LEU A 9 -1.88 3.76 -36.63
CA LEU A 9 -2.97 4.13 -35.74
C LEU A 9 -3.26 2.94 -34.83
N LEU A 10 -2.77 2.99 -33.58
CA LEU A 10 -3.28 2.13 -32.53
C LEU A 10 -4.49 2.81 -31.89
N SER A 11 -5.67 2.46 -32.40
CA SER A 11 -6.95 2.76 -31.77
C SER A 11 -7.12 1.83 -30.56
N GLY A 12 -6.54 2.21 -29.42
CA GLY A 12 -6.84 1.59 -28.14
C GLY A 12 -8.14 2.16 -27.59
N LEU A 13 -9.23 1.42 -27.78
CA LEU A 13 -10.49 1.61 -27.04
C LEU A 13 -10.17 1.60 -25.54
N ALA A 14 -10.20 2.77 -24.91
CA ALA A 14 -10.42 2.84 -23.48
C ALA A 14 -11.82 2.26 -23.24
N LEU A 15 -11.89 1.03 -22.75
CA LEU A 15 -13.07 0.58 -22.02
C LEU A 15 -13.21 1.54 -20.84
N GLY A 16 -14.12 2.50 -20.99
CA GLY A 16 -14.60 3.28 -19.86
C GLY A 16 -15.13 2.31 -18.82
N CYS A 17 -14.42 2.19 -17.72
CA CYS A 17 -14.99 1.67 -16.48
C CYS A 17 -16.11 2.64 -16.15
N GLY A 18 -17.35 2.19 -16.24
CA GLY A 18 -18.51 3.00 -15.92
C GLY A 18 -18.33 3.62 -14.54
N ASP A 19 -18.51 4.94 -14.48
CA ASP A 19 -18.96 5.59 -13.28
C ASP A 19 -20.32 4.96 -12.94
N ASP A 20 -20.32 3.94 -12.07
CA ASP A 20 -21.51 3.49 -11.34
C ASP A 20 -21.86 4.59 -10.31
N ASP A 21 -22.23 5.76 -10.83
CA ASP A 21 -23.07 6.72 -10.15
C ASP A 21 -24.45 6.05 -10.02
N GLY A 22 -24.60 5.23 -8.98
CA GLY A 22 -25.90 4.73 -8.56
C GLY A 22 -26.89 5.90 -8.49
N PRO A 23 -28.16 5.70 -8.90
CA PRO A 23 -29.12 6.78 -9.00
C PRO A 23 -29.24 7.47 -7.64
N ALA A 24 -28.94 8.78 -7.63
CA ALA A 24 -29.32 9.66 -6.55
C ALA A 24 -30.84 9.50 -6.34
N GLY A 25 -31.21 8.78 -5.29
CA GLY A 25 -32.58 8.69 -4.84
C GLY A 25 -33.11 10.10 -4.53
N PRO A 26 -34.43 10.32 -4.69
CA PRO A 26 -35.02 11.61 -4.36
C PRO A 26 -34.70 11.95 -2.90
N VAL A 27 -34.13 13.13 -2.72
CA VAL A 27 -33.91 13.74 -1.40
C VAL A 27 -35.27 14.18 -0.90
N ASP A 28 -35.97 13.30 -0.19
CA ASP A 28 -37.23 13.64 0.46
C ASP A 28 -36.93 14.61 1.62
N GLY A 29 -37.21 15.88 1.35
CA GLY A 29 -37.34 16.90 2.37
C GLY A 29 -38.56 16.63 3.25
N GLY A 30 -38.38 16.71 4.56
CA GLY A 30 -39.48 16.83 5.51
C GLY A 30 -39.25 16.09 6.82
N GLY A 31 -38.88 16.83 7.86
CA GLY A 31 -38.85 16.27 9.20
C GLY A 31 -38.26 17.15 10.28
N THR A 32 -38.90 18.29 10.58
CA THR A 32 -38.73 18.95 11.87
C THR A 32 -39.21 17.99 12.98
N ARG A 33 -38.29 17.47 13.80
CA ARG A 33 -38.60 16.82 15.09
C ARG A 33 -37.58 17.36 16.10
N ASP A 34 -37.98 18.38 16.85
CA ASP A 34 -38.68 18.31 18.13
C ASP A 34 -37.67 18.21 19.29
N SER A 35 -37.56 19.36 19.97
CA SER A 35 -36.72 19.61 21.12
C SER A 35 -37.35 18.95 22.34
N GLY A 36 -37.10 17.66 22.53
CA GLY A 36 -37.53 16.90 23.69
C GLY A 36 -36.49 16.89 24.80
N ALA A 37 -36.63 17.80 25.77
CA ALA A 37 -35.95 17.75 27.06
C ALA A 37 -36.35 16.52 27.87
N ARG A 38 -35.39 15.76 28.41
CA ARG A 38 -35.51 14.84 29.56
C ARG A 38 -34.15 14.80 30.28
N THR A 39 -33.98 15.52 31.40
CA THR A 39 -34.19 15.11 32.80
C THR A 39 -33.31 13.95 33.26
N ASP A 40 -32.31 14.31 34.07
CA ASP A 40 -32.00 13.80 35.42
C ASP A 40 -31.78 12.30 35.68
N GLY A 41 -30.67 12.04 36.38
CA GLY A 41 -30.37 10.81 37.14
C GLY A 41 -28.97 10.30 36.79
N GLY A 42 -27.97 10.25 37.66
CA GLY A 42 -27.98 10.04 39.11
C GLY A 42 -27.17 8.77 39.41
N GLY A 43 -26.15 8.87 40.28
CA GLY A 43 -25.34 7.75 40.81
C GLY A 43 -23.97 7.65 40.13
N GLY A 44 -22.83 7.95 40.77
CA GLY A 44 -22.52 7.86 42.20
C GLY A 44 -22.12 6.43 42.52
N GLY A 45 -20.83 6.11 42.41
CA GLY A 45 -20.27 4.84 42.86
C GLY A 45 -18.99 4.45 42.12
N THR A 46 -17.86 5.04 42.49
CA THR A 46 -16.57 4.34 42.38
C THR A 46 -16.24 3.79 43.76
N ASP A 47 -16.40 2.48 43.84
CA ASP A 47 -16.06 1.59 44.93
C ASP A 47 -14.57 1.72 45.31
N SER A 48 -14.35 1.60 46.60
CA SER A 48 -13.11 1.68 47.33
C SER A 48 -12.82 0.31 47.95
N GLY A 49 -11.89 -0.43 47.35
CA GLY A 49 -11.33 -1.69 47.89
C GLY A 49 -10.66 -2.48 46.76
N THR A 50 -9.44 -3.00 46.86
CA THR A 50 -8.65 -3.40 48.04
C THR A 50 -7.17 -3.46 47.62
N PRO A 51 -6.21 -3.12 48.48
CA PRO A 51 -4.81 -3.48 48.29
C PRO A 51 -4.53 -4.91 48.81
N ASP A 52 -3.36 -5.43 48.42
CA ASP A 52 -2.69 -6.63 48.94
C ASP A 52 -3.29 -7.95 48.38
N ASP A 53 -2.54 -8.99 47.98
CA ASP A 53 -1.28 -9.51 48.50
C ASP A 53 -0.72 -10.60 47.54
N ASP A 54 0.55 -10.96 47.78
CA ASP A 54 1.20 -12.24 47.46
C ASP A 54 1.49 -12.61 45.99
N GLY A 55 2.73 -12.87 45.57
CA GLY A 55 3.74 -13.65 46.28
C GLY A 55 3.83 -15.04 45.63
N GLY A 56 4.61 -15.16 44.55
CA GLY A 56 4.78 -16.43 43.86
C GLY A 56 5.90 -16.36 42.83
N GLY A 57 7.11 -16.72 43.25
CA GLY A 57 8.19 -17.03 42.33
C GLY A 57 7.80 -18.19 41.42
N VAL A 58 8.14 -18.07 40.15
CA VAL A 58 8.21 -19.19 39.22
C VAL A 58 9.50 -19.04 38.45
N GLU A 59 10.11 -20.19 38.28
CA GLU A 59 11.52 -20.44 38.19
C GLU A 59 12.11 -20.00 36.84
N GLU A 60 13.42 -19.77 36.85
CA GLU A 60 14.26 -19.67 35.68
C GLU A 60 14.09 -20.93 34.81
N ASP A 61 13.40 -20.81 33.68
CA ASP A 61 13.44 -21.77 32.58
C ASP A 61 13.69 -20.91 31.33
N GLY A 62 14.90 -20.86 30.81
CA GLY A 62 15.55 -22.00 30.18
C GLY A 62 15.62 -21.64 28.70
N GLY A 63 16.82 -21.29 28.24
CA GLY A 63 17.08 -20.63 26.96
C GLY A 63 16.36 -21.23 25.76
N GLY A 64 15.79 -20.33 24.96
CA GLY A 64 15.27 -20.64 23.63
C GLY A 64 14.95 -19.38 22.84
N VAL A 65 15.69 -18.28 23.09
CA VAL A 65 15.80 -17.23 22.07
C VAL A 65 16.78 -17.71 21.02
N GLU A 66 16.60 -17.23 19.80
CA GLU A 66 17.36 -17.59 18.60
C GLU A 66 16.76 -18.77 17.84
N MET A 67 15.55 -18.57 17.34
CA MET A 67 15.29 -18.99 15.95
C MET A 67 16.12 -18.08 15.04
N ASP A 68 17.44 -18.29 15.06
CA ASP A 68 18.30 -17.88 13.97
C ASP A 68 17.97 -18.80 12.80
N ALA A 69 16.96 -18.42 12.02
CA ALA A 69 16.73 -18.94 10.69
C ALA A 69 17.78 -18.35 9.75
N GLY A 70 19.06 -18.50 10.11
CA GLY A 70 20.19 -18.10 9.32
C GLY A 70 20.35 -19.03 8.13
N GLY A 71 20.48 -18.44 6.94
CA GLY A 71 21.17 -19.10 5.84
C GLY A 71 20.69 -18.74 4.44
N GLY A 72 20.86 -17.47 4.02
CA GLY A 72 20.74 -17.12 2.60
C GLY A 72 20.59 -15.62 2.33
N GLY A 73 21.61 -14.83 2.68
CA GLY A 73 21.69 -13.39 2.38
C GLY A 73 20.86 -12.51 3.32
N SER A 74 21.51 -11.58 4.02
CA SER A 74 20.81 -10.60 4.84
C SER A 74 20.27 -9.48 3.94
N CYS A 75 19.18 -9.78 3.24
CA CYS A 75 18.40 -8.74 2.59
C CYS A 75 18.03 -7.67 3.64
N PRO A 76 18.04 -6.38 3.31
CA PRO A 76 17.59 -5.35 4.22
C PRO A 76 16.12 -5.55 4.58
N ASP A 77 15.83 -5.91 5.82
CA ASP A 77 14.48 -6.21 6.27
C ASP A 77 13.59 -4.94 6.24
N LEU A 78 12.56 -4.98 5.40
CA LEU A 78 11.48 -3.99 5.39
C LEU A 78 10.45 -4.45 6.40
N ALA A 79 10.56 -4.02 7.67
CA ALA A 79 9.65 -4.37 8.75
C ALA A 79 8.17 -4.28 8.28
N PRO A 80 7.54 -5.41 7.90
CA PRO A 80 6.25 -5.39 7.27
C PRO A 80 5.20 -5.06 8.35
N THR A 81 4.07 -4.47 7.96
CA THR A 81 2.88 -4.66 8.79
C THR A 81 2.56 -6.16 8.76
N GLU A 82 2.15 -6.75 9.89
CA GLU A 82 1.90 -8.20 10.04
C GLU A 82 0.93 -8.78 8.98
N SER A 83 0.20 -7.93 8.26
CA SER A 83 -0.77 -8.30 7.22
C SER A 83 -0.27 -8.14 5.77
N ALA A 84 0.87 -7.50 5.52
CA ALA A 84 1.31 -7.19 4.16
C ALA A 84 1.69 -8.47 3.41
N ALA A 85 0.92 -8.80 2.37
CA ALA A 85 1.20 -9.95 1.53
C ALA A 85 2.46 -9.74 0.69
N VAL A 86 2.59 -8.58 0.08
CA VAL A 86 3.72 -8.16 -0.76
C VAL A 86 3.92 -6.67 -0.53
N ILE A 87 5.16 -6.19 -0.61
CA ILE A 87 5.53 -4.80 -0.32
C ILE A 87 6.09 -4.11 -1.56
N ILE A 88 5.68 -2.87 -1.82
CA ILE A 88 6.34 -1.94 -2.71
C ILE A 88 7.58 -1.39 -1.99
N SER A 89 8.76 -1.89 -2.37
CA SER A 89 10.02 -1.46 -1.78
C SER A 89 10.57 -0.20 -2.44
N GLN A 90 10.53 -0.13 -3.77
CA GLN A 90 11.03 1.01 -4.53
C GLN A 90 10.18 1.26 -5.78
N ILE A 91 10.15 2.53 -6.22
CA ILE A 91 9.55 2.94 -7.48
C ILE A 91 10.55 3.82 -8.22
N ASN A 92 10.92 3.43 -9.44
CA ASN A 92 11.70 4.24 -10.37
C ASN A 92 10.77 4.92 -11.38
N LEU A 93 10.58 6.23 -11.24
CA LEU A 93 9.69 7.00 -12.12
C LEU A 93 10.29 7.24 -13.51
N ALA A 94 11.62 7.12 -13.67
CA ALA A 94 12.26 7.32 -14.97
C ALA A 94 12.15 6.08 -15.85
N THR A 95 12.36 4.88 -15.29
CA THR A 95 12.32 3.61 -16.02
C THR A 95 10.94 2.93 -15.95
N ARG A 96 10.07 3.37 -15.03
CA ARG A 96 8.76 2.77 -14.71
C ARG A 96 8.90 1.38 -14.09
N GLU A 97 9.97 1.20 -13.33
CA GLU A 97 10.21 -0.02 -12.57
C GLU A 97 9.61 0.11 -11.17
N VAL A 98 8.99 -0.95 -10.70
CA VAL A 98 8.51 -1.11 -9.33
C VAL A 98 9.18 -2.35 -8.77
N GLU A 99 9.81 -2.21 -7.63
CA GLU A 99 10.46 -3.32 -6.94
C GLU A 99 9.54 -3.82 -5.82
N LEU A 100 9.17 -5.09 -5.88
CA LEU A 100 8.36 -5.76 -4.89
C LEU A 100 9.23 -6.63 -3.97
N PHE A 101 8.86 -6.71 -2.70
CA PHE A 101 9.47 -7.57 -1.70
C PHE A 101 8.45 -8.56 -1.14
N ASN A 102 8.86 -9.82 -0.97
CA ASN A 102 8.10 -10.83 -0.26
C ASN A 102 8.59 -10.95 1.19
N PRO A 103 7.87 -10.39 2.18
CA PRO A 103 8.25 -10.49 3.58
C PRO A 103 7.96 -11.85 4.22
N ARG A 104 7.31 -12.78 3.50
CA ARG A 104 6.85 -14.06 4.06
C ARG A 104 7.97 -15.09 4.06
N SER A 105 7.80 -16.10 4.92
CA SER A 105 8.63 -17.30 4.95
C SER A 105 8.30 -18.31 3.84
N GLU A 106 7.31 -18.00 2.99
CA GLU A 106 6.87 -18.83 1.87
C GLU A 106 6.86 -18.02 0.57
N ALA A 107 7.00 -18.71 -0.56
CA ALA A 107 6.89 -18.06 -1.87
C ALA A 107 5.47 -17.55 -2.13
N ILE A 108 5.36 -16.39 -2.76
CA ILE A 108 4.09 -15.82 -3.23
C ILE A 108 3.96 -16.09 -4.72
N THR A 109 2.80 -16.57 -5.16
CA THR A 109 2.44 -16.63 -6.57
C THR A 109 1.36 -15.60 -6.85
N PHE A 110 1.63 -14.72 -7.81
CA PHE A 110 0.67 -13.71 -8.26
C PHE A 110 -0.28 -14.34 -9.27
N GLU A 111 -1.57 -14.23 -9.03
CA GLU A 111 -2.62 -14.75 -9.92
C GLU A 111 -3.57 -13.63 -10.33
N MET A 112 -4.11 -12.91 -9.35
CA MET A 112 -5.16 -11.90 -9.52
C MET A 112 -4.72 -10.50 -9.14
N GLU A 113 -3.54 -10.36 -8.55
CA GLU A 113 -3.04 -9.11 -8.03
C GLU A 113 -2.93 -8.06 -9.15
N GLN A 114 -3.35 -6.85 -8.83
CA GLN A 114 -3.39 -5.72 -9.74
C GLN A 114 -2.57 -4.55 -9.19
N PHE A 115 -1.74 -3.96 -10.04
CA PHE A 115 -1.31 -2.59 -9.86
C PHE A 115 -2.47 -1.64 -10.13
N CYS A 116 -2.57 -0.58 -9.34
CA CYS A 116 -3.51 0.52 -9.53
C CYS A 116 -2.78 1.86 -9.41
N GLN A 117 -2.82 2.63 -10.51
CA GLN A 117 -2.41 4.03 -10.57
C GLN A 117 -3.47 4.74 -11.40
N ARG A 118 -4.51 5.31 -10.76
CA ARG A 118 -5.70 5.79 -11.49
C ARG A 118 -5.32 6.72 -12.66
N PRO A 119 -5.97 6.55 -13.84
CA PRO A 119 -7.01 5.57 -14.20
C PRO A 119 -6.46 4.24 -14.75
N LEU A 120 -5.17 3.96 -14.52
CA LEU A 120 -4.48 2.78 -15.04
C LEU A 120 -4.56 1.62 -14.05
N TYR A 121 -4.84 0.43 -14.59
CA TYR A 121 -4.96 -0.83 -13.87
C TYR A 121 -4.29 -1.93 -14.67
N GLY A 122 -3.58 -2.84 -14.02
CA GLY A 122 -2.88 -3.91 -14.72
C GLY A 122 -2.45 -5.05 -13.80
N ARG A 123 -2.43 -6.27 -14.32
CA ARG A 123 -1.99 -7.44 -13.54
C ARG A 123 -0.51 -7.33 -13.20
N VAL A 124 -0.14 -7.71 -11.97
CA VAL A 124 1.28 -7.78 -11.55
C VAL A 124 2.06 -8.71 -12.49
N THR A 125 1.50 -9.88 -12.81
CA THR A 125 2.09 -10.89 -13.71
C THR A 125 2.34 -10.41 -15.15
N ALA A 126 1.70 -9.33 -15.59
CA ALA A 126 1.94 -8.77 -16.92
C ALA A 126 3.20 -7.89 -17.01
N THR A 127 3.87 -7.66 -15.87
CA THR A 127 4.96 -6.67 -15.75
C THR A 127 6.27 -7.26 -15.22
N GLY A 128 6.28 -8.51 -14.77
CA GLY A 128 7.44 -9.16 -14.18
C GLY A 128 7.20 -10.63 -13.83
N ALA A 129 7.93 -11.14 -12.84
CA ALA A 129 7.86 -12.54 -12.43
C ALA A 129 6.50 -12.89 -11.80
N ALA A 130 5.99 -14.10 -12.11
CA ALA A 130 4.73 -14.60 -11.55
C ALA A 130 4.86 -15.13 -10.11
N THR A 131 6.08 -15.38 -9.65
CA THR A 131 6.36 -15.89 -8.31
C THR A 131 7.52 -15.11 -7.71
N LEU A 132 7.46 -14.87 -6.41
CA LEU A 132 8.53 -14.26 -5.62
C LEU A 132 8.84 -15.19 -4.44
N GLY A 133 10.07 -15.67 -4.33
CA GLY A 133 10.51 -16.53 -3.23
C GLY A 133 10.46 -15.81 -1.88
N PRO A 134 10.57 -16.55 -0.77
CA PRO A 134 10.57 -15.95 0.57
C PRO A 134 11.77 -15.02 0.75
N GLY A 135 11.54 -13.80 1.25
CA GLY A 135 12.59 -12.80 1.42
C GLY A 135 13.18 -12.24 0.11
N GLU A 136 12.63 -12.59 -1.05
CA GLU A 136 13.17 -12.13 -2.34
C GLU A 136 12.61 -10.76 -2.75
N TYR A 137 13.39 -10.07 -3.58
CA TYR A 137 13.00 -8.87 -4.30
C TYR A 137 12.81 -9.17 -5.79
N GLY A 138 11.81 -8.55 -6.40
CA GLY A 138 11.51 -8.68 -7.81
C GLY A 138 11.25 -7.32 -8.46
N VAL A 139 11.83 -7.08 -9.64
CA VAL A 139 11.63 -5.84 -10.41
C VAL A 139 10.57 -6.04 -11.49
N TYR A 140 9.58 -5.15 -11.51
CA TYR A 140 8.41 -5.18 -12.39
C TYR A 140 8.39 -3.91 -13.24
N THR A 141 8.42 -4.06 -14.56
CA THR A 141 8.43 -2.93 -15.50
C THR A 141 7.01 -2.63 -15.97
N MET A 142 6.49 -1.45 -15.62
CA MET A 142 5.14 -1.04 -16.00
C MET A 142 5.03 -0.71 -17.50
N PRO A 143 3.83 -0.86 -18.11
CA PRO A 143 3.57 -0.43 -19.48
C PRO A 143 3.78 1.08 -19.69
N SER A 144 3.79 1.53 -20.94
CA SER A 144 3.88 2.96 -21.24
C SER A 144 2.66 3.71 -20.69
N GLY A 145 2.87 4.94 -20.23
CA GLY A 145 1.84 5.77 -19.60
C GLY A 145 1.72 5.61 -18.09
N TRP A 146 2.21 4.51 -17.52
CA TRP A 146 2.39 4.36 -16.07
C TRP A 146 3.60 5.15 -15.59
N LEU A 147 3.54 5.64 -14.35
CA LEU A 147 4.64 6.29 -13.63
C LEU A 147 5.41 7.35 -14.45
N GLY A 148 4.75 8.00 -15.41
CA GLY A 148 5.40 8.80 -16.44
C GLY A 148 6.02 10.12 -15.95
N THR A 149 6.64 10.87 -16.86
CA THR A 149 7.33 12.13 -16.56
C THR A 149 6.44 13.18 -15.87
N GLY A 150 5.13 13.14 -16.10
CA GLY A 150 4.14 14.00 -15.42
C GLY A 150 3.80 13.60 -13.98
N THR A 151 4.18 12.39 -13.53
CA THR A 151 3.95 11.91 -12.16
C THR A 151 5.14 12.12 -11.25
N THR A 152 6.22 12.75 -11.73
CA THR A 152 7.40 13.08 -10.91
C THR A 152 7.09 14.10 -9.80
N GLY A 153 6.11 14.98 -10.01
CA GLY A 153 5.67 15.94 -8.99
C GLY A 153 4.63 15.42 -8.00
N SER A 154 3.87 14.39 -8.38
CA SER A 154 2.81 13.80 -7.54
C SER A 154 2.32 12.48 -8.14
N GLY A 155 1.94 11.54 -7.28
CA GLY A 155 1.34 10.30 -7.73
C GLY A 155 1.02 9.35 -6.60
N GLU A 156 0.44 8.22 -6.97
CA GLU A 156 0.16 7.10 -6.09
C GLU A 156 0.32 5.79 -6.86
N LEU A 157 0.64 4.73 -6.13
CA LEU A 157 0.62 3.36 -6.62
C LEU A 157 0.09 2.46 -5.52
N ALA A 158 -0.85 1.58 -5.86
CA ALA A 158 -1.37 0.57 -4.97
C ALA A 158 -1.24 -0.82 -5.60
N ILE A 159 -1.15 -1.84 -4.74
CA ILE A 159 -1.35 -3.23 -5.12
C ILE A 159 -2.67 -3.69 -4.51
N TYR A 160 -3.50 -4.35 -5.31
CA TYR A 160 -4.73 -4.99 -4.87
C TYR A 160 -4.65 -6.50 -5.04
N ALA A 161 -5.32 -7.25 -4.18
CA ALA A 161 -5.46 -8.70 -4.27
C ALA A 161 -6.27 -9.14 -5.52
N ASP A 162 -7.16 -8.27 -5.99
CA ASP A 162 -8.04 -8.51 -7.13
C ASP A 162 -8.43 -7.17 -7.81
N SER A 163 -9.42 -7.20 -8.71
CA SER A 163 -9.92 -6.00 -9.39
C SER A 163 -10.94 -5.18 -8.58
N SER A 164 -11.11 -5.46 -7.28
CA SER A 164 -12.03 -4.75 -6.39
C SER A 164 -11.40 -3.47 -5.84
N PHE A 165 -11.14 -2.50 -6.72
CA PHE A 165 -10.35 -1.31 -6.36
C PHE A 165 -11.03 -0.39 -5.34
N SER A 166 -12.33 -0.51 -5.14
CA SER A 166 -13.10 0.23 -4.12
C SER A 166 -13.22 -0.51 -2.78
N SER A 167 -12.54 -1.63 -2.61
CA SER A 167 -12.55 -2.41 -1.36
C SER A 167 -11.32 -2.10 -0.52
N THR A 168 -11.52 -1.67 0.72
CA THR A 168 -10.43 -1.57 1.71
C THR A 168 -9.87 -2.93 2.08
N GLY A 169 -10.64 -4.02 1.95
CA GLY A 169 -10.16 -5.37 2.19
C GLY A 169 -9.32 -5.94 1.04
N SER A 170 -9.33 -5.30 -0.14
CA SER A 170 -8.59 -5.79 -1.31
C SER A 170 -7.27 -5.05 -1.52
N ILE A 171 -7.01 -3.91 -0.86
CA ILE A 171 -5.73 -3.21 -0.98
C ILE A 171 -4.68 -3.92 -0.13
N ILE A 172 -3.54 -4.25 -0.75
CA ILE A 172 -2.43 -4.97 -0.12
C ILE A 172 -1.36 -4.00 0.37
N ASP A 173 -0.93 -3.10 -0.50
CA ASP A 173 0.07 -2.09 -0.18
C ASP A 173 -0.18 -0.81 -0.99
N PHE A 174 0.34 0.31 -0.50
CA PHE A 174 0.08 1.63 -1.03
C PHE A 174 1.25 2.58 -0.79
N VAL A 175 1.59 3.35 -1.82
CA VAL A 175 2.55 4.45 -1.73
C VAL A 175 1.97 5.67 -2.42
N CYS A 176 2.05 6.83 -1.79
CA CYS A 176 1.80 8.10 -2.45
C CYS A 176 2.88 9.14 -2.19
N TRP A 177 3.04 10.05 -3.16
CA TRP A 177 4.03 11.12 -3.12
C TRP A 177 3.50 12.42 -3.72
N GLY A 178 4.09 13.54 -3.29
CA GLY A 178 3.68 14.87 -3.68
C GLY A 178 2.24 15.20 -3.29
N THR A 179 1.67 16.18 -3.99
CA THR A 179 0.26 16.57 -3.77
C THR A 179 -0.64 15.78 -4.69
N VAL A 180 -1.27 14.73 -4.17
CA VAL A 180 -2.22 13.92 -4.94
C VAL A 180 -3.60 14.61 -4.95
N PRO A 181 -4.18 14.93 -6.12
CA PRO A 181 -5.52 15.51 -6.20
C PRO A 181 -6.59 14.54 -5.69
N GLY A 182 -7.74 15.05 -5.22
CA GLY A 182 -8.81 14.24 -4.58
C GLY A 182 -9.30 13.03 -5.41
N ASN A 183 -10.00 12.11 -4.73
CA ASN A 183 -10.40 10.76 -5.22
C ASN A 183 -9.23 9.78 -5.40
N THR A 184 -8.33 9.75 -4.42
CA THR A 184 -7.14 8.91 -4.37
C THR A 184 -7.45 7.51 -3.84
N ARG A 185 -6.54 6.55 -4.04
CA ARG A 185 -6.55 5.28 -3.30
C ARG A 185 -6.12 5.46 -1.85
N LYS A 186 -5.57 6.62 -1.50
CA LYS A 186 -5.19 6.99 -0.13
C LYS A 186 -6.32 6.78 0.88
N SER A 187 -7.56 7.20 0.60
CA SER A 187 -8.66 7.02 1.57
C SER A 187 -9.01 5.54 1.81
N PHE A 188 -8.79 4.68 0.81
CA PHE A 188 -8.95 3.23 0.97
C PHE A 188 -7.79 2.61 1.74
N ALA A 189 -6.56 3.08 1.48
CA ALA A 189 -5.36 2.69 2.22
C ALA A 189 -5.46 3.10 3.71
N GLU A 190 -5.90 4.33 3.99
CA GLU A 190 -6.21 4.82 5.33
C GLU A 190 -7.34 4.02 5.99
N GLY A 191 -8.42 3.74 5.25
CA GLY A 191 -9.53 2.91 5.74
C GLY A 191 -9.15 1.45 6.00
N ALA A 192 -8.08 0.95 5.38
CA ALA A 192 -7.51 -0.38 5.60
C ALA A 192 -6.43 -0.38 6.70
N GLY A 193 -6.04 0.79 7.21
CA GLY A 193 -4.96 0.92 8.20
C GLY A 193 -3.57 0.61 7.64
N ILE A 194 -3.37 0.68 6.32
CA ILE A 194 -2.06 0.46 5.67
C ILE A 194 -1.33 1.76 5.35
N TRP A 195 -2.00 2.91 5.46
CA TRP A 195 -1.41 4.23 5.27
C TRP A 195 -1.98 5.24 6.25
N GLU A 196 -1.15 6.15 6.73
CA GLU A 196 -1.49 7.22 7.65
C GLU A 196 -0.83 8.54 7.23
N GLY A 197 -1.50 9.65 7.54
CA GLY A 197 -0.95 10.98 7.36
C GLY A 197 -0.73 11.38 5.90
N ASP A 198 0.09 12.40 5.67
CA ASP A 198 0.32 12.96 4.34
C ASP A 198 1.12 12.02 3.41
N CYS A 199 1.08 12.30 2.11
CA CYS A 199 1.93 11.62 1.14
C CYS A 199 3.40 12.00 1.33
N ALA A 200 4.32 11.12 0.90
CA ALA A 200 5.74 11.44 0.90
C ALA A 200 6.03 12.71 0.05
N PRO A 201 7.11 13.46 0.31
CA PRO A 201 7.47 14.59 -0.56
C PRO A 201 7.67 14.15 -2.01
N ALA A 202 7.45 15.04 -2.98
CA ALA A 202 7.71 14.73 -4.38
C ALA A 202 9.19 14.31 -4.58
N PRO A 203 9.47 13.23 -5.35
CA PRO A 203 10.82 12.73 -5.51
C PRO A 203 11.71 13.67 -6.34
N THR A 204 12.91 13.89 -5.82
CA THR A 204 13.93 14.77 -6.43
C THR A 204 14.99 13.99 -7.22
N ALA A 205 15.19 12.72 -6.87
CA ALA A 205 16.08 11.80 -7.57
C ALA A 205 15.37 10.86 -8.55
N GLY A 206 14.08 11.12 -8.83
CA GLY A 206 13.27 10.30 -9.74
C GLY A 206 12.86 8.93 -9.18
N ALA A 207 13.02 8.72 -7.87
CA ALA A 207 12.67 7.48 -7.21
C ALA A 207 11.98 7.72 -5.85
N ILE A 208 11.15 6.76 -5.46
CA ILE A 208 10.62 6.62 -4.10
C ILE A 208 11.20 5.33 -3.54
N VAL A 209 11.93 5.41 -2.43
CA VAL A 209 12.63 4.28 -1.83
C VAL A 209 12.13 4.07 -0.41
N ARG A 210 11.56 2.91 -0.09
CA ARG A 210 11.16 2.60 1.29
C ARG A 210 12.40 2.47 2.17
N ARG A 211 12.36 3.07 3.36
CA ARG A 211 13.45 3.00 4.33
C ARG A 211 13.46 1.63 4.99
N VAL A 212 14.66 1.10 5.21
CA VAL A 212 14.88 -0.16 5.95
C VAL A 212 14.27 -0.06 7.35
N SER A 213 13.71 -1.16 7.84
CA SER A 213 13.10 -1.25 9.17
C SER A 213 11.94 -0.26 9.42
N THR A 214 11.20 0.11 8.37
CA THR A 214 9.98 0.93 8.48
C THR A 214 8.74 0.20 8.00
N ALA A 215 7.60 0.49 8.64
CA ALA A 215 6.30 -0.12 8.38
C ALA A 215 5.70 0.23 7.00
N GLY A 216 6.22 1.27 6.33
CA GLY A 216 5.74 1.69 4.99
C GLY A 216 4.37 2.35 5.01
N ASP A 217 3.85 2.64 6.19
CA ASP A 217 2.50 3.12 6.47
C ASP A 217 2.38 4.65 6.44
N GLY A 218 3.37 5.38 5.91
CA GLY A 218 3.29 6.84 5.87
C GLY A 218 4.52 7.50 5.26
N ALA A 219 4.45 8.82 5.09
CA ALA A 219 5.48 9.62 4.43
C ALA A 219 6.90 9.42 4.98
N SER A 220 7.07 9.29 6.29
CA SER A 220 8.38 9.12 6.94
C SER A 220 9.07 7.80 6.58
N SER A 221 8.31 6.81 6.15
CA SER A 221 8.80 5.48 5.76
C SER A 221 9.46 5.49 4.37
N TYR A 222 9.44 6.61 3.65
CA TYR A 222 10.01 6.71 2.30
C TYR A 222 11.09 7.80 2.20
N ASP A 223 12.12 7.50 1.43
CA ASP A 223 13.15 8.42 0.97
C ASP A 223 12.89 8.80 -0.48
N THR A 224 12.68 10.10 -0.72
CA THR A 224 12.38 10.65 -2.04
C THR A 224 13.56 11.46 -2.59
N THR A 225 14.71 11.36 -1.93
CA THR A 225 16.00 11.96 -2.32
C THR A 225 17.02 10.91 -2.75
N ALA A 226 16.84 9.66 -2.34
CA ALA A 226 17.63 8.53 -2.80
C ALA A 226 17.37 8.22 -4.29
N ALA A 227 18.43 7.89 -5.02
CA ALA A 227 18.30 7.33 -6.36
C ALA A 227 17.81 5.88 -6.26
N TYR A 228 17.09 5.42 -7.29
CA TYR A 228 16.70 4.02 -7.40
C TYR A 228 17.95 3.13 -7.50
N ALA A 229 17.99 2.09 -6.69
CA ALA A 229 19.00 1.04 -6.75
C ALA A 229 18.32 -0.28 -6.35
N ALA A 230 17.99 -1.11 -7.34
CA ALA A 230 17.34 -2.40 -7.10
C ALA A 230 18.11 -3.20 -6.04
N THR A 231 17.37 -3.74 -5.07
CA THR A 231 17.96 -4.49 -3.96
C THR A 231 18.46 -5.83 -4.47
N SER A 232 19.71 -6.16 -4.13
CA SER A 232 20.25 -7.50 -4.29
C SER A 232 20.51 -8.10 -2.92
N CYS A 233 20.11 -9.37 -2.76
CA CYS A 233 20.46 -10.15 -1.59
C CYS A 233 21.68 -11.00 -1.96
N ASP A 234 22.84 -10.65 -1.41
CA ASP A 234 24.09 -11.40 -1.57
C ASP A 234 24.26 -12.44 -0.47
#